data_AF-G6FQF8-F1
#
_entry.id   AF-G6FQF8-F1
#
_cell.length_a   1.000
_cell.length_b   1.000
_cell.length_c   1.000
_cell.angle_alpha   90.00
_cell.angle_beta   90.00
_cell.angle_gamma   90.00
#
_symmetry.space_group_name_H-M   'P 1'
#
loop_
_entity.id
_entity.type
_entity.pdbx_description
1 polymer ?
#
loop_
_entity_poly.entity_id
_entity_poly.type
_entity_poly.pdbx_seq_one_letter_code
_entity_poly.pdbx_strand_id
1 'polypeptide(L)' 'MQESVTYQALIDEGRAIGRAEGIQEGIQRVAVNLLKEGMSREMVSKLTGLSVGQLQQLEISETDESQD' A
#
# COMPACT_ATOMS: atom_id res chain seq x y z
N MET A 1 34.45 1.57 17.63
CA MET A 1 33.75 2.63 16.84
C MET A 1 32.96 2.08 15.64
N GLN A 2 33.31 0.92 15.05
CA GLN A 2 32.55 0.37 13.91
C GLN A 2 31.14 -0.15 14.28
N GLU A 3 30.92 -0.63 15.51
CA GLU A 3 29.62 -1.17 15.94
C GLU A 3 28.49 -0.11 15.95
N SER A 4 28.82 1.17 16.16
CA SER A 4 27.85 2.27 16.19
C SER A 4 27.31 2.64 14.80
N VAL A 5 28.07 2.38 13.74
CA VAL A 5 27.68 2.74 12.36
C VAL A 5 26.73 1.67 11.81
N THR A 6 27.00 0.40 12.13
CA THR A 6 26.13 -0.72 11.77
C THR A 6 24.75 -0.59 12.41
N TYR A 7 24.67 -0.18 13.68
CA TYR A 7 23.39 0.04 14.36
C TYR A 7 22.57 1.18 13.72
N GLN A 8 23.22 2.30 13.41
CA GLN A 8 22.55 3.43 12.77
C GLN A 8 22.01 3.05 11.39
N ALA A 9 22.78 2.29 10.60
CA ALA A 9 22.34 1.80 9.30
C ALA A 9 21.08 0.92 9.40
N LEU A 10 21.00 0.03 10.40
CA LEU A 10 19.81 -0.82 10.63
C LEU A 10 18.57 -0.01 11.00
N ILE A 11 18.73 1.05 11.81
CA ILE A 11 17.61 1.95 12.16
C ILE A 11 17.13 2.74 10.95
N ASP A 12 18.05 3.23 10.12
CA ASP A 12 17.70 3.98 8.92
C ASP A 12 17.06 3.09 7.85
N GLU A 13 17.54 1.85 7.71
CA GLU A 13 16.92 0.82 6.87
C GLU A 13 15.51 0.49 7.35
N GLY A 14 15.31 0.23 8.64
CA GLY A 14 13.99 -0.03 9.21
C GLY A 14 13.01 1.14 8.99
N ARG A 15 13.48 2.38 9.13
CA ARG A 15 12.66 3.58 8.81
C ARG A 15 12.35 3.70 7.33
N ALA A 16 13.28 3.32 6.45
CA ALA A 16 13.06 3.34 5.01
C ALA A 16 12.01 2.29 4.61
N ILE A 17 12.13 1.07 5.14
CA ILE A 17 11.16 -0.02 4.92
C ILE A 17 9.78 0.39 5.41
N GLY A 18 9.66 0.84 6.67
CA GLY A 18 8.35 1.23 7.23
C GLY A 18 7.70 2.40 6.48
N ARG A 19 8.48 3.35 5.95
CA ARG A 19 7.93 4.40 5.06
C ARG A 19 7.45 3.84 3.74
N ALA A 20 8.20 2.93 3.13
CA ALA A 20 7.80 2.30 1.87
C ALA A 20 6.50 1.50 2.04
N GLU A 21 6.43 0.66 3.08
CA GLU A 21 5.23 -0.12 3.43
C GLU A 21 4.04 0.80 3.71
N GLY A 22 4.21 1.83 4.55
CA GLY A 22 3.12 2.76 4.87
C GLY A 22 2.62 3.55 3.66
N ILE A 23 3.49 3.90 2.71
CA ILE A 23 3.08 4.52 1.44
C ILE A 23 2.26 3.52 0.62
N GLN A 24 2.70 2.26 0.50
CA GLN A 24 1.98 1.25 -0.27
C GLN A 24 0.61 0.95 0.35
N GLU A 25 0.52 0.74 1.65
CA GLU A 25 -0.74 0.52 2.37
C GLU A 25 -1.67 1.73 2.22
N GLY A 26 -1.15 2.96 2.35
CA GLY A 26 -1.92 4.18 2.16
C GLY A 26 -2.53 4.28 0.76
N ILE A 27 -1.74 3.98 -0.28
CA ILE A 27 -2.21 3.97 -1.67
C ILE A 27 -3.32 2.92 -1.87
N GLN A 28 -3.13 1.71 -1.33
CA GLN A 28 -4.13 0.65 -1.44
C GLN A 28 -5.45 1.01 -0.74
N ARG A 29 -5.39 1.55 0.48
CA ARG A 29 -6.59 1.99 1.22
C ARG A 29 -7.34 3.10 0.49
N VAL A 30 -6.61 4.06 -0.09
CA VAL A 30 -7.22 5.11 -0.92
C VAL A 30 -7.88 4.50 -2.15
N ALA A 31 -7.21 3.57 -2.84
CA ALA A 31 -7.77 2.90 -4.01
C ALA A 31 -9.09 2.18 -3.69
N VAL A 32 -9.11 1.41 -2.59
CA VAL A 32 -10.32 0.72 -2.14
C VAL A 32 -11.45 1.69 -1.82
N ASN A 33 -11.17 2.75 -1.07
CA ASN A 33 -12.18 3.75 -0.75
C ASN A 33 -12.77 4.40 -2.02
N LEU A 34 -11.93 4.71 -3.01
CA LEU A 34 -12.40 5.27 -4.28
C LEU A 34 -13.29 4.29 -5.06
N LEU A 35 -12.94 3.00 -5.07
CA LEU A 35 -13.76 1.96 -5.68
C LEU A 35 -15.11 1.80 -4.96
N LYS A 36 -15.11 1.84 -3.62
CA LYS A 36 -16.34 1.80 -2.80
C LYS A 36 -17.27 2.98 -3.07
N GLU A 37 -16.71 4.16 -3.32
CA GLU A 37 -17.46 5.35 -3.73
C GLU A 37 -17.96 5.29 -5.19
N GLY A 38 -17.75 4.17 -5.89
CA GLY A 38 -18.26 3.93 -7.25
C GLY A 38 -17.40 4.54 -8.36
N MET A 39 -16.17 4.96 -8.06
CA MET A 39 -15.24 5.46 -9.09
C MET A 39 -14.80 4.32 -10.01
N SER A 40 -14.67 4.60 -11.31
CA SER A 40 -14.23 3.58 -12.28
C SER A 40 -12.78 3.15 -12.04
N ARG A 41 -12.47 1.89 -12.32
CA ARG A 41 -11.13 1.31 -12.13
C ARG A 41 -10.06 2.04 -12.93
N GLU A 42 -10.39 2.57 -14.10
CA GLU A 42 -9.47 3.35 -14.94
C GLU A 42 -9.09 4.66 -14.26
N MET A 43 -10.06 5.34 -13.64
CA MET A 43 -9.81 6.58 -12.90
C MET A 43 -9.04 6.32 -11.61
N VAL A 44 -9.39 5.27 -10.86
CA VAL A 44 -8.65 4.87 -9.66
C VAL A 44 -7.20 4.51 -10.02
N SER A 45 -6.99 3.76 -11.10
CA SER A 45 -5.65 3.41 -11.61
C SER A 45 -4.83 4.66 -11.92
N LYS A 46 -5.45 5.64 -12.58
CA LYS A 46 -4.80 6.92 -12.91
C LYS A 46 -4.42 7.74 -11.68
N LEU A 47 -5.25 7.74 -10.62
CA LEU A 47 -5.01 8.54 -9.42
C LEU A 47 -4.02 7.89 -8.44
N THR A 48 -4.04 6.57 -8.36
CA THR A 48 -3.24 5.81 -7.38
C THR A 48 -1.95 5.24 -7.96
N GLY A 49 -1.84 5.19 -9.29
CA GLY A 49 -0.73 4.54 -9.99
C GLY A 49 -0.80 3.00 -9.95
N LEU A 50 -1.85 2.42 -9.35
CA LEU A 50 -2.05 0.98 -9.34
C LEU A 50 -2.52 0.49 -10.70
N SER A 51 -2.03 -0.67 -11.12
CA SER A 51 -2.56 -1.36 -12.30
C SER A 51 -3.97 -1.89 -12.06
N VAL A 52 -4.73 -2.09 -13.13
CA VAL A 52 -6.07 -2.68 -13.06
C VAL A 52 -6.04 -4.07 -12.40
N GLY A 53 -4.98 -4.87 -12.63
CA GLY A 53 -4.80 -6.16 -11.98
C GLY A 53 -4.63 -6.06 -10.46
N GLN A 54 -3.88 -5.07 -9.97
CA GLN A 54 -3.74 -4.81 -8.54
C GLN A 54 -5.06 -4.35 -7.92
N LEU A 55 -5.80 -3.48 -8.60
CA LEU A 55 -7.13 -3.04 -8.14
C LEU A 55 -8.11 -4.21 -8.01
N GLN A 56 -8.06 -5.17 -8.95
CA GLN A 56 -8.91 -6.36 -8.90
C GLN A 56 -8.58 -7.27 -7.72
N GLN A 57 -7.30 -7.40 -7.36
CA GLN A 57 -6.88 -8.18 -6.18
C GLN A 57 -7.35 -7.54 -4.87
N LEU A 58 -7.27 -6.21 -4.77
CA LEU A 58 -7.73 -5.46 -3.58
C LEU A 58 -9.22 -5.61 -3.32
N GLU A 59 -10.02 -5.67 -4.38
CA GLU A 59 -11.48 -5.85 -4.30
C GLU A 59 -11.85 -7.26 -3.81
N ILE A 60 -11.10 -8.29 -4.24
CA ILE A 60 -11.31 -9.68 -3.82
C ILE A 60 -10.93 -9.86 -2.35
N SER A 61 -9.79 -9.30 -1.91
CA SER A 61 -9.32 -9.46 -0.53
C SER A 61 -10.25 -8.87 0.52
N GLU A 62 -10.96 -7.76 0.24
CA GLU A 62 -11.93 -7.21 1.21
C GLU A 62 -13.31 -7.90 1.18
N THR A 63 -13.67 -8.52 0.06
CA THR A 63 -14.94 -9.25 -0.03
C THR A 63 -14.90 -10.55 0.78
N ASP A 64 -13.72 -11.14 0.98
CA ASP A 64 -13.51 -12.29 1.88
C ASP A 64 -13.53 -11.90 3.37
N GLU A 65 -13.01 -10.72 3.76
CA GLU A 65 -12.98 -10.29 5.18
C GLU A 65 -14.35 -9.82 5.72
N SER A 66 -15.36 -9.67 4.86
CA SER A 66 -16.71 -9.26 5.25
C SER A 66 -17.70 -10.43 5.40
N GLN A 67 -17.20 -11.68 5.38
CA GLN A 67 -18.01 -12.91 5.55
C GLN A 67 -17.80 -13.68 6.88
N ASP A 68 -17.03 -13.16 7.85
CA ASP A 68 -16.91 -13.72 9.22
C ASP A 68 -17.57 -12.81 10.28
#